data_AF-A0A7W3JJR7-F1
#
_entry.id   AF-A0A7W3JJR7-F1
#
_cell.length_a   1.000
_cell.length_b   1.000
_cell.length_c   1.000
_cell.angle_alpha   90.00
_cell.angle_beta   90.00
_cell.angle_gamma   90.00
#
_symmetry.space_group_name_H-M   'P 1'
#
loop_
_entity.id
_entity.type
_entity.pdbx_description
1 polymer ?
#
loop_
_entity_poly.entity_id
_entity_poly.type
_entity_poly.pdbx_seq_one_letter_code
_entity_poly.pdbx_strand_id
1 'polypeptide(L)'
;MAQDRARKRGRRNNRPVIIGAIALFVVVDVALVGYAILNTDSASDSSFAETPVREDNNTPSAEPTPTQTAREPLAAPATYLSAVDATTAYRTQAGDCGSATTAVLEKTSDGGATWTSSTLTTDLSSVFRLQAQDSTYAFMVGGATSTCEVGFTATYTSGTGFQTYPDRVAATWYADPATPGVVHSPAGSFASPCGVVTGLAPSTDLSAAVLCDDRTIYRTGDGARAWDSGTSVSGAVALTQTSNGYLVASTDDAAACVGVSVASLGYTGDATPIGCIAGVDTADAPQVLLSAGATSVWAQVGNDVAVSADGGVTWPARG
;
A
#
# COMPACT_ATOMS: atom_id res chain seq x y z
N MET A 1 9.93 -61.00 30.33
CA MET A 1 8.54 -61.31 29.92
C MET A 1 7.67 -60.14 30.35
N ALA A 2 7.16 -59.36 29.40
CA ALA A 2 5.89 -58.62 29.48
C ALA A 2 5.70 -57.92 28.12
N GLN A 3 4.74 -58.41 27.36
CA GLN A 3 4.26 -57.82 26.10
C GLN A 3 3.47 -56.55 26.41
N ASP A 4 3.56 -55.51 25.58
CA ASP A 4 2.44 -54.59 25.47
C ASP A 4 2.19 -54.11 24.04
N ARG A 5 0.90 -53.94 23.76
CA ARG A 5 0.25 -54.19 22.47
C ARG A 5 0.21 -52.97 21.55
N ALA A 6 0.35 -53.27 20.26
CA ALA A 6 0.11 -52.37 19.14
C ALA A 6 -1.31 -51.74 19.16
N ARG A 7 -1.38 -50.42 18.91
CA ARG A 7 -2.61 -49.73 18.47
C ARG A 7 -2.51 -49.37 16.99
N LYS A 8 -3.05 -50.24 16.12
CA LYS A 8 -3.39 -49.89 14.73
C LYS A 8 -4.64 -48.99 14.73
N ARG A 9 -4.49 -47.70 14.42
CA ARG A 9 -5.64 -46.83 14.05
C ARG A 9 -6.02 -47.12 12.60
N GLY A 10 -7.18 -47.74 12.40
CA GLY A 10 -7.76 -48.00 11.09
C GLY A 10 -8.13 -46.69 10.39
N ARG A 11 -7.47 -46.39 9.27
CA ARG A 11 -7.85 -45.31 8.34
C ARG A 11 -9.08 -45.80 7.57
N ARG A 12 -10.27 -45.45 8.05
CA ARG A 12 -11.56 -45.81 7.42
C ARG A 12 -11.62 -45.15 6.04
N ASN A 13 -11.80 -45.98 5.02
CA ASN A 13 -11.70 -45.65 3.61
C ASN A 13 -12.96 -44.88 3.16
N ASN A 14 -13.06 -43.58 3.45
CA ASN A 14 -14.21 -42.72 3.10
C ASN A 14 -14.17 -42.19 1.65
N ARG A 15 -13.28 -42.76 0.81
CA ARG A 15 -13.16 -42.41 -0.62
C ARG A 15 -14.49 -42.43 -1.41
N PRO A 16 -15.44 -43.38 -1.22
CA PRO A 16 -16.68 -43.34 -1.99
C PRO A 16 -17.61 -42.18 -1.60
N VAL A 17 -17.55 -41.72 -0.35
CA VAL A 17 -18.37 -40.58 0.13
C VAL A 17 -17.90 -39.27 -0.48
N ILE A 18 -16.58 -39.09 -0.59
CA ILE A 18 -15.97 -37.89 -1.18
C ILE A 18 -16.25 -37.82 -2.68
N ILE A 19 -16.16 -38.95 -3.40
CA ILE A 19 -16.46 -39.01 -4.83
C ILE A 19 -17.96 -38.70 -5.08
N GLY A 20 -18.86 -39.22 -4.25
CA GLY A 20 -20.28 -38.92 -4.34
C GLY A 20 -20.60 -37.43 -4.13
N ALA A 21 -19.94 -36.79 -3.16
CA ALA A 21 -20.14 -35.36 -2.90
C ALA A 21 -19.65 -34.48 -4.06
N ILE A 22 -18.50 -34.81 -4.66
CA ILE A 22 -17.97 -34.06 -5.82
C ILE A 22 -18.86 -34.23 -7.04
N ALA A 23 -19.33 -35.45 -7.33
CA ALA A 23 -20.22 -35.70 -8.47
C ALA A 23 -21.54 -34.92 -8.34
N LEU A 24 -22.11 -34.86 -7.14
CA LEU A 24 -23.32 -34.07 -6.88
C LEU A 24 -23.08 -32.57 -7.10
N PHE A 25 -21.95 -32.05 -6.61
CA PHE A 25 -21.60 -30.63 -6.78
C PHE A 25 -21.49 -30.25 -8.27
N VAL A 26 -20.83 -31.08 -9.08
CA VAL A 26 -20.69 -30.83 -10.53
C VAL A 26 -22.05 -30.85 -11.25
N VAL A 27 -22.97 -31.75 -10.87
CA VAL A 27 -24.31 -31.80 -11.49
C VAL A 27 -25.12 -30.54 -11.16
N VAL A 28 -25.03 -30.05 -9.93
CA VAL A 28 -25.71 -28.81 -9.52
C VAL A 28 -25.15 -27.60 -10.28
N ASP A 29 -23.83 -27.53 -10.44
CA ASP A 29 -23.16 -26.43 -11.13
C ASP A 29 -23.57 -26.37 -12.61
N VAL A 30 -23.60 -27.51 -13.31
CA VAL A 30 -24.08 -27.61 -14.70
C VAL A 30 -25.55 -27.20 -14.83
N ALA A 31 -26.40 -27.56 -13.86
CA ALA A 31 -27.81 -27.17 -13.86
C ALA A 31 -27.99 -25.65 -13.67
N LEU A 32 -27.19 -25.03 -12.80
CA LEU A 32 -27.21 -23.59 -12.56
C LEU A 32 -26.75 -22.79 -13.80
N VAL A 33 -25.71 -23.26 -14.50
CA VAL A 33 -25.26 -22.66 -15.76
C VAL A 33 -26.34 -22.78 -16.84
N GLY A 34 -27.00 -23.94 -16.95
CA GLY A 34 -28.12 -24.13 -17.88
C GLY A 34 -29.29 -23.19 -17.60
N TYR A 35 -29.63 -22.99 -16.32
CA TYR A 35 -30.67 -22.06 -15.90
C TYR A 35 -30.35 -20.60 -16.25
N ALA A 36 -29.08 -20.19 -16.09
CA ALA A 36 -28.65 -18.83 -16.41
C ALA A 36 -28.76 -18.51 -17.92
N ILE A 37 -28.46 -19.48 -18.80
CA ILE A 37 -28.58 -19.30 -20.25
C ILE A 37 -30.06 -19.22 -20.69
N LEU A 38 -30.93 -19.99 -20.03
CA LEU A 38 -32.36 -20.02 -20.36
C LEU A 38 -33.13 -18.77 -19.91
N ASN A 39 -32.58 -17.97 -18.99
CA ASN A 39 -33.27 -16.80 -18.43
C ASN A 39 -32.81 -15.46 -19.05
N THR A 40 -32.19 -15.51 -20.23
CA THR A 40 -31.88 -14.31 -21.03
C THR A 40 -33.08 -14.00 -21.92
N ASP A 41 -34.12 -13.41 -21.34
CA ASP A 41 -35.28 -12.96 -22.11
C ASP A 41 -34.90 -11.76 -23.00
N SER A 42 -35.32 -11.89 -24.25
CA SER A 42 -35.03 -11.00 -25.36
C SER A 42 -35.71 -9.65 -25.19
N ALA A 43 -34.95 -8.56 -25.33
CA ALA A 43 -35.52 -7.24 -25.50
C ALA A 43 -36.43 -7.26 -26.74
N SER A 44 -37.72 -6.98 -26.53
CA SER A 44 -38.72 -6.96 -27.57
C SER A 44 -38.55 -5.70 -28.44
N ASP A 45 -38.21 -5.91 -29.71
CA ASP A 45 -38.33 -4.92 -30.77
C ASP A 45 -39.80 -4.51 -30.91
N SER A 46 -40.12 -3.29 -30.48
CA SER A 46 -41.42 -2.67 -30.72
C SER A 46 -41.35 -1.89 -32.03
N SER A 47 -41.88 -2.47 -33.12
CA SER A 47 -42.10 -1.72 -34.36
C SER A 47 -43.30 -0.77 -34.18
N PHE A 48 -43.05 0.53 -34.19
CA PHE A 48 -44.10 1.54 -34.32
C PHE A 48 -44.20 1.99 -35.77
N ALA A 49 -45.44 2.06 -36.27
CA ALA A 49 -45.79 2.49 -37.61
C ALA A 49 -45.46 3.98 -37.84
N GLU A 50 -44.90 4.30 -39.00
CA GLU A 50 -44.61 5.66 -39.45
C GLU A 50 -45.91 6.48 -39.61
N THR A 51 -45.95 7.62 -38.92
CA THR A 51 -46.84 8.74 -39.24
C THR A 51 -45.94 9.88 -39.76
N PRO A 52 -46.24 10.53 -40.89
CA PRO A 52 -45.35 11.54 -41.45
C PRO A 52 -45.45 12.82 -40.61
N VAL A 53 -44.41 13.11 -39.83
CA VAL A 53 -44.27 14.37 -39.10
C VAL A 53 -43.22 15.23 -39.80
N ARG A 54 -43.71 16.39 -40.25
CA ARG A 54 -43.02 17.62 -40.66
C ARG A 54 -41.54 17.70 -40.25
N GLU A 55 -40.68 17.91 -41.25
CA GLU A 55 -39.28 18.33 -41.07
C GLU A 55 -39.20 19.64 -40.27
N ASP A 56 -38.83 19.53 -39.00
CA ASP A 56 -38.17 20.61 -38.27
C ASP A 56 -36.68 20.21 -38.16
N ASN A 57 -35.86 20.92 -38.93
CA ASN A 57 -34.40 20.79 -38.96
C ASN A 57 -33.79 21.25 -37.62
N ASN A 58 -33.87 20.41 -36.59
CA ASN A 58 -33.17 20.59 -35.32
C ASN A 58 -31.98 19.62 -35.31
N THR A 59 -30.81 20.12 -35.72
CA THR A 59 -29.53 19.46 -35.50
C THR A 59 -29.38 19.14 -34.01
N PRO A 60 -29.17 17.88 -33.59
CA PRO A 60 -28.84 17.57 -32.21
C PRO A 60 -27.53 18.27 -31.87
N SER A 61 -27.59 19.30 -31.02
CA SER A 61 -26.41 19.87 -30.39
C SER A 61 -25.80 18.75 -29.54
N ALA A 62 -24.59 18.31 -29.89
CA ALA A 62 -23.83 17.38 -29.06
C ALA A 62 -23.77 17.95 -27.63
N GLU A 63 -24.39 17.24 -26.69
CA GLU A 63 -24.24 17.55 -25.28
C GLU A 63 -22.75 17.45 -24.94
N PRO A 64 -22.15 18.47 -24.29
CA PRO A 64 -20.73 18.40 -23.97
C PRO A 64 -20.50 17.21 -23.04
N THR A 65 -19.79 16.18 -23.54
CA THR A 65 -19.26 15.12 -22.69
C THR A 65 -18.52 15.79 -21.54
N PRO A 66 -18.83 15.47 -20.26
CA PRO A 66 -18.12 16.07 -19.15
C PRO A 66 -16.63 15.77 -19.33
N THR A 67 -15.83 16.82 -19.50
CA THR A 67 -14.38 16.72 -19.46
C THR A 67 -14.02 16.19 -18.08
N GLN A 68 -13.63 14.93 -17.99
CA GLN A 68 -13.13 14.35 -16.77
C GLN A 68 -11.85 15.11 -16.41
N THR A 69 -11.90 15.94 -15.38
CA THR A 69 -10.73 16.68 -14.90
C THR A 69 -9.65 15.66 -14.57
N ALA A 70 -8.53 15.72 -15.29
CA ALA A 70 -7.39 14.87 -15.03
C ALA A 70 -6.95 15.06 -13.59
N ARG A 71 -6.85 13.96 -12.85
CA ARG A 71 -6.43 14.01 -11.46
C ARG A 71 -4.95 14.37 -11.38
N GLU A 72 -4.60 15.20 -10.40
CA GLU A 72 -3.21 15.54 -10.14
C GLU A 72 -2.37 14.28 -9.83
N PRO A 73 -1.15 14.16 -10.38
CA PRO A 73 -0.21 13.10 -10.03
C PRO A 73 0.13 13.12 -8.54
N LEU A 74 0.42 11.97 -7.95
CA LEU A 74 0.92 11.95 -6.58
C LEU A 74 2.34 12.56 -6.53
N ALA A 75 2.59 13.38 -5.52
CA ALA A 75 3.92 13.89 -5.21
C ALA A 75 4.71 12.90 -4.34
N ALA A 76 6.02 13.10 -4.28
CA ALA A 76 6.87 12.37 -3.34
C ALA A 76 6.48 12.68 -1.87
N PRO A 77 6.71 11.74 -0.93
CA PRO A 77 6.40 11.95 0.46
C PRO A 77 7.10 13.15 1.09
N ALA A 78 6.35 14.01 1.79
CA ALA A 78 6.92 15.08 2.60
C ALA A 78 7.28 14.61 4.02
N THR A 79 6.69 13.50 4.46
CA THR A 79 6.95 12.85 5.74
C THR A 79 7.05 11.34 5.55
N TYR A 80 7.88 10.69 6.35
CA TYR A 80 8.00 9.24 6.42
C TYR A 80 7.61 8.75 7.81
N LEU A 81 6.91 7.64 7.88
CA LEU A 81 6.46 6.99 9.11
C LEU A 81 6.86 5.52 9.07
N SER A 82 7.41 5.01 10.18
CA SER A 82 7.69 3.60 10.38
C SER A 82 7.19 3.16 11.75
N ALA A 83 6.14 2.35 11.75
CA ALA A 83 5.58 1.71 12.93
C ALA A 83 6.43 0.50 13.34
N VAL A 84 6.51 0.27 14.65
CA VAL A 84 7.11 -0.94 15.25
C VAL A 84 6.00 -1.83 15.80
N ASP A 85 5.16 -1.25 16.66
CA ASP A 85 4.03 -1.91 17.32
C ASP A 85 2.87 -0.92 17.49
N ALA A 86 1.85 -1.25 18.30
CA ALA A 86 0.65 -0.39 18.46
C ALA A 86 0.91 0.92 19.22
N THR A 87 2.06 1.05 19.88
CA THR A 87 2.42 2.22 20.71
C THR A 87 3.67 2.93 20.24
N THR A 88 4.59 2.21 19.58
CA THR A 88 5.89 2.70 19.17
C THR A 88 5.94 2.91 17.66
N ALA A 89 6.31 4.12 17.24
CA ALA A 89 6.60 4.46 15.85
C ALA A 89 7.67 5.56 15.78
N TYR A 90 8.27 5.68 14.61
CA TYR A 90 9.20 6.74 14.25
C TYR A 90 8.67 7.51 13.06
N ARG A 91 8.89 8.82 13.03
CA ARG A 91 8.63 9.64 11.85
C ARG A 91 9.73 10.66 11.62
N THR A 92 9.83 11.15 10.40
CA THR A 92 10.75 12.22 10.02
C THR A 92 10.23 12.96 8.79
N GLN A 93 10.54 14.24 8.68
CA GLN A 93 10.26 15.02 7.49
C GLN A 93 11.27 14.67 6.38
N ALA A 94 10.83 14.78 5.14
CA ALA A 94 11.69 14.52 3.98
C ALA A 94 12.86 15.52 3.90
N GLY A 95 12.66 16.76 4.33
CA GLY A 95 13.68 17.81 4.23
C GLY A 95 14.09 18.11 2.78
N ASP A 96 15.09 18.98 2.64
CA ASP A 96 15.61 19.38 1.34
C ASP A 96 17.10 19.07 1.28
N CYS A 97 17.51 18.47 0.18
CA CYS A 97 18.91 18.19 -0.04
C CYS A 97 19.70 19.49 -0.28
N GLY A 98 20.91 19.60 0.29
CA GLY A 98 21.67 20.85 0.22
C GLY A 98 21.27 21.86 1.30
N SER A 99 20.25 21.55 2.11
CA SER A 99 19.84 22.40 3.23
C SER A 99 20.86 22.37 4.36
N ALA A 100 21.09 23.52 4.98
CA ALA A 100 21.94 23.64 6.17
C ALA A 100 21.32 23.00 7.43
N THR A 101 20.05 22.60 7.38
CA THR A 101 19.33 21.97 8.49
C THR A 101 19.47 20.46 8.41
N THR A 102 19.93 19.84 9.49
CA THR A 102 19.97 18.37 9.62
C THR A 102 18.57 17.83 9.88
N ALA A 103 18.32 16.60 9.43
CA ALA A 103 17.04 15.95 9.64
C ALA A 103 16.77 15.71 11.14
N VAL A 104 15.48 15.62 11.47
CA VAL A 104 14.99 15.36 12.83
C VAL A 104 14.24 14.04 12.82
N LEU A 105 14.63 13.12 13.68
CA LEU A 105 13.91 11.88 13.94
C LEU A 105 12.98 12.10 15.14
N GLU A 106 11.71 11.82 14.97
CA GLU A 106 10.73 11.84 16.05
C GLU A 106 10.32 10.42 16.41
N LYS A 107 10.19 10.14 17.71
CA LYS A 107 9.73 8.86 18.23
C LYS A 107 8.51 9.05 19.13
N THR A 108 7.52 8.19 18.98
CA THR A 108 6.41 8.04 19.93
C THR A 108 6.50 6.70 20.64
N SER A 109 5.93 6.63 21.85
CA SER A 109 5.72 5.40 22.62
C SER A 109 4.31 5.32 23.23
N ASP A 110 3.38 6.14 22.72
CA ASP A 110 2.01 6.29 23.25
C ASP A 110 0.96 6.34 22.13
N GLY A 111 1.23 5.67 21.00
CA GLY A 111 0.26 5.59 19.90
C GLY A 111 0.18 6.88 19.07
N GLY A 112 1.22 7.73 19.13
CA GLY A 112 1.29 8.97 18.39
C GLY A 112 0.67 10.16 19.10
N ALA A 113 0.28 10.02 20.37
CA ALA A 113 -0.25 11.11 21.18
C ALA A 113 0.84 12.15 21.50
N THR A 114 2.07 11.70 21.74
CA THR A 114 3.24 12.57 21.89
C THR A 114 4.44 12.06 21.06
N TRP A 115 5.29 13.01 20.66
CA TRP A 115 6.48 12.76 19.85
C TRP A 115 7.68 13.42 20.50
N THR A 116 8.75 12.64 20.70
CA THR A 116 10.04 13.14 21.18
C THR A 116 10.98 13.32 19.99
N SER A 117 11.40 14.56 19.75
CA SER A 117 12.28 14.92 18.63
C SER A 117 13.76 14.73 19.00
N SER A 118 14.55 14.24 18.04
CA SER A 118 16.00 14.08 18.14
C SER A 118 16.66 14.53 16.84
N THR A 119 17.43 15.61 16.91
CA THR A 119 18.21 16.09 15.77
C THR A 119 19.36 15.13 15.48
N LEU A 120 19.55 14.78 14.21
CA LEU A 120 20.66 13.92 13.80
C LEU A 120 22.00 14.60 14.11
N THR A 121 22.95 13.83 14.63
CA THR A 121 24.35 14.23 14.80
C THR A 121 25.21 13.92 13.58
N THR A 122 24.60 13.34 12.53
CA THR A 122 25.20 13.10 11.22
C THR A 122 24.82 14.22 10.25
N ASP A 123 25.27 14.14 9.01
CA ASP A 123 25.12 15.17 7.97
C ASP A 123 23.91 14.95 7.04
N LEU A 124 22.97 14.09 7.41
CA LEU A 124 21.76 13.86 6.62
C LEU A 124 20.83 15.10 6.71
N SER A 125 20.51 15.71 5.58
CA SER A 125 19.62 16.90 5.49
C SER A 125 18.26 16.63 4.86
N SER A 126 18.21 15.59 4.02
CA SER A 126 16.98 15.05 3.47
C SER A 126 16.85 13.58 3.82
N VAL A 127 15.63 13.05 3.83
CA VAL A 127 15.28 11.66 4.06
C VAL A 127 14.32 11.26 2.96
N PHE A 128 14.60 10.15 2.29
CA PHE A 128 13.66 9.51 1.38
C PHE A 128 13.43 8.03 1.67
N ARG A 129 13.96 7.56 2.80
CA ARG A 129 13.54 6.33 3.45
C ARG A 129 13.73 6.40 4.95
N LEU A 130 12.73 5.91 5.68
CA LEU A 130 12.80 5.63 7.11
C LEU A 130 12.34 4.19 7.33
N GLN A 131 13.04 3.45 8.18
CA GLN A 131 12.56 2.16 8.67
C GLN A 131 13.03 1.89 10.09
N ALA A 132 12.10 1.54 10.96
CA ALA A 132 12.31 1.06 12.30
C ALA A 132 12.13 -0.46 12.32
N GLN A 133 13.07 -1.18 12.94
CA GLN A 133 12.92 -2.63 13.13
C GLN A 133 12.36 -2.94 14.52
N ASP A 134 12.73 -2.13 15.51
CA ASP A 134 12.30 -2.29 16.89
C ASP A 134 12.29 -0.95 17.61
N SER A 135 12.04 -0.99 18.93
CA SER A 135 11.90 0.21 19.75
C SER A 135 13.21 0.97 19.95
N THR A 136 14.39 0.44 19.61
CA THR A 136 15.68 1.11 19.76
C THR A 136 16.43 1.31 18.45
N TYR A 137 16.15 0.50 17.43
CA TYR A 137 16.79 0.54 16.12
C TYR A 137 15.89 1.09 15.02
N ALA A 138 16.34 2.19 14.43
CA ALA A 138 15.78 2.76 13.21
C ALA A 138 16.90 3.30 12.32
N PHE A 139 16.68 3.27 11.01
CA PHE A 139 17.59 3.83 10.02
C PHE A 139 16.87 4.75 9.03
N MET A 140 17.64 5.67 8.48
CA MET A 140 17.24 6.60 7.43
C MET A 140 18.23 6.53 6.27
N VAL A 141 17.70 6.68 5.05
CA VAL A 141 18.48 6.91 3.83
C VAL A 141 18.06 8.26 3.26
N GLY A 142 19.03 9.03 2.80
CA GLY A 142 18.79 10.40 2.39
C GLY A 142 20.03 11.11 1.88
N GLY A 143 19.88 12.37 1.45
CA GLY A 143 20.97 13.19 0.94
C GLY A 143 21.69 14.00 2.02
N ALA A 144 23.02 14.05 1.94
CA ALA A 144 23.87 14.86 2.81
C ALA A 144 23.68 16.39 2.60
N THR A 145 23.92 17.18 3.65
CA THR A 145 23.74 18.65 3.73
C THR A 145 24.41 19.46 2.62
N SER A 146 25.55 19.03 2.06
CA SER A 146 26.31 19.85 1.11
C SER A 146 26.51 19.22 -0.27
N THR A 147 26.51 17.89 -0.36
CA THR A 147 26.85 17.16 -1.59
C THR A 147 25.65 16.50 -2.24
N CYS A 148 24.54 16.34 -1.51
CA CYS A 148 23.45 15.47 -1.91
C CYS A 148 23.83 14.03 -2.20
N GLU A 149 24.98 13.60 -1.69
CA GLU A 149 25.37 12.20 -1.72
C GLU A 149 24.41 11.39 -0.85
N VAL A 150 23.96 10.25 -1.38
CA VAL A 150 23.08 9.34 -0.66
C VAL A 150 23.86 8.69 0.49
N GLY A 151 23.40 8.94 1.71
CA GLY A 151 23.95 8.40 2.94
C GLY A 151 22.96 7.50 3.68
N PHE A 152 23.51 6.70 4.59
CA PHE A 152 22.76 5.86 5.53
C PHE A 152 23.11 6.27 6.95
N THR A 153 22.11 6.66 7.73
CA THR A 153 22.25 6.96 9.16
C THR A 153 21.34 6.04 9.96
N ALA A 154 21.84 5.49 11.06
CA ALA A 154 21.02 4.72 11.99
C ALA A 154 21.22 5.14 13.45
N THR A 155 20.22 4.84 14.26
CA THR A 155 20.28 4.87 15.72
C THR A 155 20.06 3.47 16.27
N TYR A 156 20.79 3.13 17.34
CA TYR A 156 20.59 1.91 18.14
C TYR A 156 20.13 2.25 19.57
N THR A 157 19.89 3.53 19.83
CA THR A 157 19.64 4.09 21.17
C THR A 157 18.38 4.95 21.16
N SER A 158 17.37 4.56 20.38
CA SER A 158 16.07 5.25 20.30
C SER A 158 16.17 6.73 19.91
N GLY A 159 17.12 7.11 19.06
CA GLY A 159 17.31 8.49 18.61
C GLY A 159 18.26 9.32 19.47
N THR A 160 18.81 8.80 20.57
CA THR A 160 19.76 9.57 21.40
C THR A 160 21.19 9.61 20.83
N GLY A 161 21.50 8.74 19.88
CA GLY A 161 22.78 8.68 19.20
C GLY A 161 22.62 8.18 17.77
N PHE A 162 23.42 8.72 16.87
CA PHE A 162 23.38 8.43 15.44
C PHE A 162 24.77 8.12 14.91
N GLN A 163 24.84 7.19 13.96
CA GLN A 163 26.06 6.84 13.27
C GLN A 163 25.78 6.61 11.79
N THR A 164 26.76 6.96 10.94
CA THR A 164 26.71 6.72 9.49
C THR A 164 27.27 5.34 9.15
N TYR A 165 26.70 4.72 8.12
CA TYR A 165 27.14 3.42 7.59
C TYR A 165 27.14 3.42 6.06
N PRO A 166 28.13 4.06 5.41
CA PRO A 166 28.14 4.22 3.96
C PRO A 166 28.05 2.90 3.18
N ASP A 167 28.64 1.83 3.72
CA ASP A 167 28.60 0.48 3.16
C ASP A 167 27.19 -0.14 3.12
N ARG A 168 26.25 0.37 3.93
CA ARG A 168 24.86 -0.12 3.98
C ARG A 168 23.97 0.46 2.89
N VAL A 169 24.37 1.58 2.25
CA VAL A 169 23.58 2.21 1.18
C VAL A 169 23.32 1.21 0.05
N ALA A 170 24.35 0.49 -0.39
CA ALA A 170 24.29 -0.48 -1.48
C ALA A 170 23.39 -1.71 -1.21
N ALA A 171 23.08 -1.98 0.06
CA ALA A 171 22.28 -3.12 0.51
C ALA A 171 20.88 -2.69 0.98
N THR A 172 20.45 -1.47 0.66
CA THR A 172 19.19 -0.91 1.14
C THR A 172 18.30 -0.51 -0.02
N TRP A 173 17.02 -0.83 0.06
CA TRP A 173 16.04 -0.32 -0.90
C TRP A 173 15.81 1.18 -0.72
N TYR A 174 15.80 1.99 -1.77
CA TYR A 174 15.34 3.39 -1.71
C TYR A 174 14.94 3.92 -3.09
N ALA A 175 14.16 5.00 -3.11
CA ALA A 175 13.90 5.80 -4.30
C ALA A 175 14.34 7.24 -3.99
N ASP A 176 15.33 7.74 -4.73
CA ASP A 176 15.88 9.07 -4.54
C ASP A 176 15.06 10.10 -5.34
N PRO A 177 14.51 11.15 -4.70
CA PRO A 177 13.79 12.21 -5.40
C PRO A 177 14.61 12.93 -6.50
N ALA A 178 15.94 12.89 -6.45
CA ALA A 178 16.80 13.43 -7.51
C ALA A 178 16.77 12.55 -8.78
N THR A 179 16.38 11.27 -8.68
CA THR A 179 16.22 10.33 -9.78
C THR A 179 14.91 9.54 -9.65
N PRO A 180 13.74 10.20 -9.73
CA PRO A 180 12.47 9.67 -9.21
C PRO A 180 11.93 8.45 -9.98
N GLY A 181 12.43 8.18 -11.19
CA GLY A 181 12.12 7.00 -11.99
C GLY A 181 13.10 5.84 -11.80
N VAL A 182 13.95 5.86 -10.77
CA VAL A 182 14.93 4.82 -10.45
C VAL A 182 14.68 4.30 -9.04
N VAL A 183 14.71 2.97 -8.90
CA VAL A 183 14.67 2.30 -7.60
C VAL A 183 16.01 1.65 -7.36
N HIS A 184 16.63 1.97 -6.23
CA HIS A 184 17.77 1.22 -5.71
C HIS A 184 17.29 0.03 -4.87
N SER A 185 17.99 -1.07 -5.01
CA SER A 185 17.80 -2.31 -4.26
C SER A 185 19.16 -2.95 -3.96
N PRO A 186 19.22 -3.97 -3.10
CA PRO A 186 20.42 -4.80 -2.92
C PRO A 186 20.94 -5.45 -4.22
N ALA A 187 20.10 -5.58 -5.26
CA ALA A 187 20.50 -6.12 -6.55
C ALA A 187 21.10 -5.07 -7.52
N GLY A 188 21.09 -3.79 -7.13
CA GLY A 188 21.49 -2.63 -7.94
C GLY A 188 20.37 -1.60 -8.11
N SER A 189 20.64 -0.60 -8.94
CA SER A 189 19.68 0.43 -9.33
C SER A 189 19.09 0.14 -10.71
N PHE A 190 17.77 0.19 -10.82
CA PHE A 190 17.04 -0.12 -12.05
C PHE A 190 15.91 0.89 -12.29
N ALA A 191 15.48 1.00 -13.55
CA ALA A 191 14.33 1.83 -13.89
C ALA A 191 13.07 1.29 -13.19
N SER A 192 12.30 2.21 -12.60
CA SER A 192 10.96 1.91 -12.12
C SER A 192 9.99 1.86 -13.32
N PRO A 193 8.77 1.34 -13.13
CA PRO A 193 7.76 1.27 -14.18
C PRO A 193 7.07 2.63 -14.43
N CYS A 194 7.45 3.69 -13.71
CA CYS A 194 6.84 5.01 -13.77
C CYS A 194 7.87 6.15 -13.72
N GLY A 195 7.43 7.38 -13.97
CA GLY A 195 8.31 8.55 -13.90
C GLY A 195 8.69 8.93 -12.48
N VAL A 196 7.81 8.67 -11.52
CA VAL A 196 8.00 9.02 -10.11
C VAL A 196 7.47 7.92 -9.20
N VAL A 197 8.35 7.37 -8.36
CA VAL A 197 7.98 6.47 -7.26
C VAL A 197 7.59 7.31 -6.04
N THR A 198 6.36 7.17 -5.58
CA THR A 198 5.80 7.92 -4.43
C THR A 198 5.69 7.07 -3.17
N GLY A 199 5.72 5.74 -3.29
CA GLY A 199 5.79 4.83 -2.16
C GLY A 199 6.68 3.62 -2.48
N LEU A 200 7.41 3.13 -1.48
CA LEU A 200 8.29 1.96 -1.61
C LEU A 200 8.15 1.06 -0.39
N ALA A 201 7.67 -0.16 -0.63
CA ALA A 201 7.42 -1.18 0.39
C ALA A 201 8.21 -2.46 0.09
N PRO A 202 9.48 -2.55 0.53
CA PRO A 202 10.28 -3.77 0.42
C PRO A 202 9.78 -4.84 1.38
N SER A 203 9.80 -6.10 0.94
CA SER A 203 9.52 -7.28 1.76
C SER A 203 10.74 -8.20 1.94
N THR A 204 11.66 -8.21 0.97
CA THR A 204 12.94 -8.92 1.04
C THR A 204 14.03 -8.16 0.27
N ASP A 205 15.24 -8.71 0.19
CA ASP A 205 16.31 -8.14 -0.64
C ASP A 205 16.00 -8.15 -2.14
N LEU A 206 15.05 -8.97 -2.59
CA LEU A 206 14.65 -9.09 -4.00
C LEU A 206 13.19 -8.67 -4.25
N SER A 207 12.37 -8.61 -3.21
CA SER A 207 10.94 -8.38 -3.34
C SER A 207 10.53 -7.05 -2.74
N ALA A 208 9.78 -6.27 -3.51
CA ALA A 208 9.23 -4.99 -3.10
C ALA A 208 7.99 -4.67 -3.93
N ALA A 209 7.19 -3.72 -3.43
CA ALA A 209 6.19 -3.04 -4.22
C ALA A 209 6.48 -1.54 -4.25
N VAL A 210 6.13 -0.90 -5.35
CA VAL A 210 6.17 0.56 -5.52
C VAL A 210 4.78 1.09 -5.79
N LEU A 211 4.46 2.24 -5.22
CA LEU A 211 3.34 3.08 -5.63
C LEU A 211 3.88 4.18 -6.54
N CYS A 212 3.29 4.29 -7.72
CA CYS A 212 3.66 5.29 -8.72
C CYS A 212 2.78 6.54 -8.63
N ASP A 213 3.21 7.62 -9.27
CA ASP A 213 2.49 8.89 -9.34
C ASP A 213 1.12 8.81 -10.01
N ASP A 214 0.95 7.84 -10.92
CA ASP A 214 -0.31 7.48 -11.58
C ASP A 214 -1.26 6.65 -10.70
N ARG A 215 -0.86 6.34 -9.45
CA ARG A 215 -1.59 5.50 -8.48
C ARG A 215 -1.62 4.00 -8.84
N THR A 216 -0.79 3.57 -9.78
CA THR A 216 -0.59 2.15 -10.07
C THR A 216 0.45 1.56 -9.12
N ILE A 217 0.18 0.37 -8.61
CA ILE A 217 1.10 -0.35 -7.74
C ILE A 217 1.76 -1.46 -8.55
N TYR A 218 3.09 -1.50 -8.56
CA TYR A 218 3.87 -2.53 -9.24
C TYR A 218 4.66 -3.34 -8.24
N ARG A 219 4.89 -4.61 -8.56
CA ARG A 219 5.65 -5.54 -7.70
C ARG A 219 6.84 -6.12 -8.43
N THR A 220 7.91 -6.34 -7.70
CA THR A 220 9.12 -7.01 -8.16
C THR A 220 9.40 -8.24 -7.30
N GLY A 221 9.97 -9.28 -7.91
CA GLY A 221 10.53 -10.44 -7.22
C GLY A 221 12.03 -10.63 -7.44
N ASP A 222 12.69 -9.75 -8.19
CA ASP A 222 14.07 -9.91 -8.65
C ASP A 222 14.95 -8.66 -8.47
N GLY A 223 14.63 -7.84 -7.46
CA GLY A 223 15.41 -6.66 -7.11
C GLY A 223 15.20 -5.48 -8.07
N ALA A 224 13.95 -5.22 -8.46
CA ALA A 224 13.53 -4.16 -9.39
C ALA A 224 14.04 -4.31 -10.83
N ARG A 225 14.53 -5.49 -11.22
CA ARG A 225 14.94 -5.75 -12.61
C ARG A 225 13.75 -5.90 -13.52
N ALA A 226 12.67 -6.48 -13.01
CA ALA A 226 11.39 -6.58 -13.68
C ALA A 226 10.24 -6.23 -12.73
N TRP A 227 9.18 -5.70 -13.32
CA TRP A 227 7.94 -5.36 -12.63
C TRP A 227 6.79 -6.18 -13.21
N ASP A 228 5.79 -6.48 -12.39
CA ASP A 228 4.54 -7.08 -12.86
C ASP A 228 3.73 -6.11 -13.76
N SER A 229 2.54 -6.53 -14.19
CA SER A 229 1.68 -5.71 -15.04
C SER A 229 1.08 -4.48 -14.34
N GLY A 230 1.35 -4.29 -13.05
CA GLY A 230 0.71 -3.29 -12.23
C GLY A 230 -0.69 -3.68 -11.76
N THR A 231 -1.10 -3.08 -10.66
CA THR A 231 -2.45 -3.17 -10.08
C THR A 231 -2.91 -1.75 -9.76
N SER A 232 -3.93 -1.27 -10.48
CA SER A 232 -4.52 0.05 -10.20
C SER A 232 -5.51 -0.05 -9.05
N VAL A 233 -5.33 0.81 -8.05
CA VAL A 233 -6.27 0.95 -6.92
C VAL A 233 -6.77 2.38 -6.95
N SER A 234 -8.07 2.56 -7.16
CA SER A 234 -8.67 3.90 -7.27
C SER A 234 -8.36 4.70 -6.02
N GLY A 235 -7.79 5.89 -6.20
CA GLY A 235 -7.47 6.78 -5.08
C GLY A 235 -6.32 6.33 -4.20
N ALA A 236 -5.51 5.34 -4.60
CA ALA A 236 -4.34 4.96 -3.82
C ALA A 236 -3.43 6.16 -3.56
N VAL A 237 -3.00 6.31 -2.31
CA VAL A 237 -2.17 7.42 -1.82
C VAL A 237 -1.02 6.96 -0.92
N ALA A 238 -1.10 5.76 -0.34
CA ALA A 238 -0.03 5.22 0.49
C ALA A 238 0.06 3.69 0.35
N LEU A 239 1.27 3.17 0.56
CA LEU A 239 1.60 1.76 0.45
C LEU A 239 2.54 1.37 1.59
N THR A 240 2.27 0.24 2.24
CA THR A 240 3.17 -0.33 3.26
C THR A 240 3.23 -1.85 3.15
N GLN A 241 4.33 -2.45 3.60
CA GLN A 241 4.52 -3.90 3.62
C GLN A 241 3.89 -4.50 4.88
N THR A 242 3.37 -5.71 4.77
CA THR A 242 2.96 -6.57 5.89
C THR A 242 3.57 -7.96 5.73
N SER A 243 3.44 -8.79 6.76
CA SER A 243 3.90 -10.19 6.72
C SER A 243 3.27 -11.04 5.61
N ASN A 244 2.10 -10.65 5.08
CA ASN A 244 1.34 -11.42 4.09
C ASN A 244 1.16 -10.69 2.75
N GLY A 245 1.84 -9.56 2.53
CA GLY A 245 1.68 -8.75 1.33
C GLY A 245 1.91 -7.27 1.63
N TYR A 246 0.96 -6.46 1.22
CA TYR A 246 0.95 -5.01 1.36
C TYR A 246 -0.41 -4.52 1.85
N LEU A 247 -0.43 -3.32 2.40
CA LEU A 247 -1.64 -2.54 2.59
C LEU A 247 -1.57 -1.28 1.76
N VAL A 248 -2.73 -0.87 1.25
CA VAL A 248 -2.91 0.32 0.42
C VAL A 248 -3.95 1.20 1.10
N ALA A 249 -3.61 2.47 1.31
CA ALA A 249 -4.57 3.48 1.71
C ALA A 249 -5.09 4.20 0.47
N SER A 250 -6.41 4.43 0.40
CA SER A 250 -7.03 5.15 -0.71
C SER A 250 -8.03 6.19 -0.23
N THR A 251 -8.05 7.35 -0.88
CA THR A 251 -8.93 8.49 -0.55
C THR A 251 -10.14 8.62 -1.48
N ASP A 252 -10.27 7.72 -2.46
CA ASP A 252 -11.49 7.69 -3.26
C ASP A 252 -12.61 7.06 -2.45
N ASP A 253 -13.80 7.61 -2.62
CA ASP A 253 -15.02 7.10 -2.02
C ASP A 253 -15.31 5.68 -2.53
N ALA A 254 -14.78 4.67 -1.84
CA ALA A 254 -15.42 3.37 -1.86
C ALA A 254 -16.83 3.59 -1.31
N ALA A 255 -17.86 3.05 -1.95
CA ALA A 255 -19.27 3.30 -1.58
C ALA A 255 -19.62 3.04 -0.09
N ALA A 256 -18.72 2.42 0.67
CA ALA A 256 -18.83 2.12 2.09
C ALA A 256 -17.83 2.86 3.01
N CYS A 257 -16.99 3.77 2.51
CA CYS A 257 -15.99 4.48 3.33
C CYS A 257 -15.93 5.98 3.00
N VAL A 258 -16.40 6.80 3.95
CA VAL A 258 -16.24 8.26 3.92
C VAL A 258 -14.99 8.61 4.75
N GLY A 259 -13.86 8.75 4.08
CA GLY A 259 -12.54 8.95 4.68
C GLY A 259 -11.44 8.20 3.93
N VAL A 260 -10.55 7.52 4.66
CA VAL A 260 -9.47 6.73 4.06
C VAL A 260 -9.80 5.24 4.12
N SER A 261 -9.97 4.63 2.95
CA SER A 261 -10.13 3.17 2.85
C SER A 261 -8.78 2.47 2.93
N VAL A 262 -8.77 1.29 3.57
CA VAL A 262 -7.58 0.43 3.67
C VAL A 262 -7.89 -0.89 2.99
N ALA A 263 -7.06 -1.27 2.03
CA ALA A 263 -7.15 -2.52 1.31
C ALA A 263 -5.92 -3.38 1.55
N SER A 264 -6.14 -4.69 1.67
CA SER A 264 -5.07 -5.67 1.60
C SER A 264 -4.71 -5.97 0.15
N LEU A 265 -3.42 -6.15 -0.11
CA LEU A 265 -2.89 -6.44 -1.42
C LEU A 265 -1.88 -7.58 -1.30
N GLY A 266 -2.19 -8.74 -1.85
CA GLY A 266 -1.27 -9.87 -1.84
C GLY A 266 0.02 -9.58 -2.61
N TYR A 267 1.03 -10.44 -2.43
CA TYR A 267 2.23 -10.45 -3.30
C TYR A 267 1.89 -10.75 -4.76
N THR A 268 0.73 -11.37 -4.99
CA THR A 268 0.12 -11.58 -6.29
C THR A 268 -1.39 -11.31 -6.17
N GLY A 269 -2.00 -10.69 -7.18
CA GLY A 269 -3.45 -10.48 -7.25
C GLY A 269 -3.92 -9.06 -6.94
N ASP A 270 -5.23 -8.92 -6.72
CA ASP A 270 -5.90 -7.63 -6.62
C ASP A 270 -6.05 -7.12 -5.18
N ALA A 271 -6.34 -5.83 -5.05
CA ALA A 271 -6.62 -5.21 -3.77
C ALA A 271 -8.01 -5.59 -3.25
N THR A 272 -8.10 -5.99 -1.99
CA THR A 272 -9.37 -6.29 -1.31
C THR A 272 -9.55 -5.33 -0.13
N PRO A 273 -10.64 -4.52 -0.09
CA PRO A 273 -10.94 -3.66 1.04
C PRO A 273 -11.05 -4.44 2.36
N ILE A 274 -10.44 -3.93 3.43
CA ILE A 274 -10.45 -4.58 4.75
C ILE A 274 -10.90 -3.65 5.88
N GLY A 275 -10.79 -2.34 5.72
CA GLY A 275 -11.14 -1.39 6.77
C GLY A 275 -11.33 0.03 6.24
N CYS A 276 -11.85 0.89 7.12
CA CYS A 276 -12.12 2.29 6.83
C CYS A 276 -11.76 3.15 8.03
N ILE A 277 -10.95 4.18 7.78
CA ILE A 277 -10.69 5.26 8.73
C ILE A 277 -11.73 6.32 8.42
N ALA A 278 -12.86 6.25 9.13
CA ALA A 278 -13.98 7.15 8.91
C ALA A 278 -13.75 8.53 9.54
N GLY A 279 -14.40 9.55 8.97
CA GLY A 279 -14.48 10.89 9.58
C GLY A 279 -13.20 11.71 9.51
N VAL A 280 -12.24 11.31 8.67
CA VAL A 280 -11.06 12.12 8.33
C VAL A 280 -11.35 12.90 7.06
N ASP A 281 -11.10 14.20 7.11
CA ASP A 281 -11.16 15.05 5.93
C ASP A 281 -9.91 14.85 5.09
N THR A 282 -10.10 14.37 3.87
CA THR A 282 -9.03 14.14 2.90
C THR A 282 -8.94 15.26 1.87
N ALA A 283 -9.86 16.24 1.87
CA ALA A 283 -9.87 17.33 0.90
C ALA A 283 -8.65 18.25 1.08
N ASP A 284 -8.24 18.47 2.32
CA ASP A 284 -7.13 19.36 2.69
C ASP A 284 -5.90 18.62 3.25
N ALA A 285 -5.92 17.28 3.28
CA ALA A 285 -4.82 16.49 3.82
C ALA A 285 -3.67 16.39 2.80
N PRO A 286 -2.51 17.03 3.04
CA PRO A 286 -1.42 17.07 2.04
C PRO A 286 -0.79 15.70 1.80
N GLN A 287 -0.97 14.76 2.74
CA GLN A 287 -0.47 13.40 2.62
C GLN A 287 -1.20 12.45 3.57
N VAL A 288 -1.44 11.22 3.11
CA VAL A 288 -1.79 10.07 3.94
C VAL A 288 -0.54 9.21 4.09
N LEU A 289 -0.17 8.87 5.33
CA LEU A 289 0.89 7.91 5.63
C LEU A 289 0.26 6.61 6.13
N LEU A 290 0.85 5.49 5.74
CA LEU A 290 0.46 4.17 6.21
C LEU A 290 1.72 3.39 6.58
N SER A 291 1.74 2.80 7.76
CA SER A 291 2.83 1.91 8.18
C SER A 291 2.30 0.75 9.00
N ALA A 292 2.65 -0.48 8.63
CA ALA A 292 2.36 -1.64 9.45
C ALA A 292 3.49 -1.91 10.45
N GLY A 293 3.12 -2.31 11.66
CA GLY A 293 3.98 -3.02 12.60
C GLY A 293 3.70 -4.52 12.55
N ALA A 294 3.99 -5.24 13.64
CA ALA A 294 3.79 -6.70 13.68
C ALA A 294 2.32 -7.13 13.50
N THR A 295 1.40 -6.49 14.24
CA THR A 295 -0.06 -6.73 14.15
C THR A 295 -0.87 -5.44 14.07
N SER A 296 -0.23 -4.30 14.29
CA SER A 296 -0.85 -2.98 14.23
C SER A 296 -0.61 -2.31 12.89
N VAL A 297 -1.50 -1.39 12.53
CA VAL A 297 -1.34 -0.52 11.37
C VAL A 297 -1.57 0.90 11.82
N TRP A 298 -0.60 1.75 11.50
CA TRP A 298 -0.66 3.18 11.74
C TRP A 298 -1.07 3.88 10.47
N ALA A 299 -1.98 4.83 10.62
CA ALA A 299 -2.31 5.78 9.58
C ALA A 299 -2.18 7.18 10.13
N GLN A 300 -1.58 8.07 9.35
CA GLN A 300 -1.53 9.49 9.65
C GLN A 300 -2.13 10.26 8.48
N VAL A 301 -3.16 11.06 8.74
CA VAL A 301 -3.82 11.93 7.76
C VAL A 301 -3.60 13.36 8.22
N GLY A 302 -2.73 14.12 7.55
CA GLY A 302 -2.28 15.40 8.10
C GLY A 302 -1.63 15.23 9.48
N ASN A 303 -2.21 15.82 10.53
CA ASN A 303 -1.73 15.68 11.92
C ASN A 303 -2.40 14.54 12.69
N ASP A 304 -3.41 13.93 12.10
CA ASP A 304 -4.32 13.01 12.75
C ASP A 304 -3.77 11.57 12.67
N VAL A 305 -3.32 11.04 13.80
CA VAL A 305 -2.83 9.65 13.92
C VAL A 305 -3.93 8.71 14.38
N ALA A 306 -4.08 7.57 13.70
CA ALA A 306 -4.91 6.46 14.15
C ALA A 306 -4.09 5.17 14.11
N VAL A 307 -4.38 4.28 15.06
CA VAL A 307 -3.73 2.98 15.15
C VAL A 307 -4.80 1.89 15.19
N SER A 308 -4.75 1.01 14.21
CA SER A 308 -5.48 -0.24 14.20
C SER A 308 -4.65 -1.31 14.92
N ALA A 309 -5.30 -2.15 15.73
CA ALA A 309 -4.66 -3.25 16.45
C ALA A 309 -4.87 -4.62 15.78
N ASP A 310 -5.62 -4.67 14.67
CA ASP A 310 -6.08 -5.89 14.01
C ASP A 310 -5.75 -5.90 12.51
N GLY A 311 -4.57 -5.38 12.15
CA GLY A 311 -4.09 -5.41 10.77
C GLY A 311 -4.79 -4.44 9.82
N GLY A 312 -5.43 -3.40 10.34
CA GLY A 312 -6.11 -2.37 9.55
C GLY A 312 -7.59 -2.63 9.33
N VAL A 313 -8.20 -3.60 10.03
CA VAL A 313 -9.62 -3.97 9.88
C VAL A 313 -10.50 -2.99 10.64
N THR A 314 -10.21 -2.75 11.92
CA THR A 314 -10.92 -1.77 12.75
C THR A 314 -10.02 -0.60 13.11
N TRP A 315 -10.64 0.58 13.18
CA TRP A 315 -9.99 1.85 13.49
C TRP A 315 -10.76 2.56 14.60
N PRO A 316 -10.07 3.22 15.55
CA PRO A 316 -10.74 4.04 16.56
C PRO A 316 -11.61 5.11 15.91
N ALA A 317 -12.80 5.35 16.49
CA ALA A 317 -13.63 6.47 16.08
C ALA A 317 -12.86 7.78 16.31
N ARG A 318 -12.85 8.66 15.30
CA ARG A 318 -12.38 10.04 15.42
C ARG A 318 -13.51 10.86 16.04
N GLY A 319 -13.20 11.64 17.07
CA GLY A 319 -14.13 12.55 17.74
C GLY A 319 -14.01 13.97 17.21
#